data_AF-A0A6P3EI43-F1
#
_entry.id   AF-A0A6P3EI43-F1
#
_cell.length_a   1.000
_cell.length_b   1.000
_cell.length_c   1.000
_cell.angle_alpha   90.00
_cell.angle_beta   90.00
_cell.angle_gamma   90.00
#
_symmetry.space_group_name_H-M   'P 1'
#
loop_
_entity.id
_entity.type
_entity.pdbx_description
1 polymer ?
#
loop_
_entity_poly.entity_id
_entity_poly.type
_entity_poly.pdbx_seq_one_letter_code
_entity_poly.pdbx_strand_id
1 'polypeptide(L)'
;MAAAAPAAAGEDGGLRRPGAALDRRPQEETKVEAESGELGRLRAELAGALAEMETMKAVAEVSESTKAEAVAAVQRQCQEEVASLQAILKDSISSYEAQLAALKQERQQQQQDCEEKERELSRLQQLLARAHPLDSLEKEMEKAHEDSEKLREIVLPMEQEIAELKAKLLKAEELIQEIQGRPPPPASLHGSTELLLLSRNPSPPLEPLEEPSGGPAAEAFAHNCDDSASISSFSLGGASSSASLPRGRRGLSPEQEETASLVSTGTLVPEGIYLPPPGYQLVPDTQWEQLQVEGRQLQKDLESVSRERDELQEGLRRSNEDCTKQMQVLLAQVQNSEQLLRTLQGTVSQAQERVQLQMAELATSHKCLRHEVKRLNEENQGLRAEQLPPAAAQGQEQLEGEEEQLPGSVQELQQLLHRTRQEAHARRQAQEHGAERLRIEIVTLREALEEETAARASLEGQLRVQREETEVLEASLCSLRTEMERIQQEQSKAQLTDLLAEQRAKVLRLQAELETSEQVQRDFVRLSQALQVRLERVRQAETLEQVRSIMDEAPLRDVRDIKDT
;
A
#
# COMPACT_ATOMS: atom_id res chain seq x y z
N MET A 1 53.37 19.03 -37.98
CA MET A 1 54.58 19.79 -37.67
C MET A 1 55.78 19.09 -38.31
N ALA A 2 56.61 19.85 -39.05
CA ALA A 2 58.02 19.65 -39.49
C ALA A 2 58.49 18.23 -39.90
N ALA A 3 58.89 17.92 -41.15
CA ALA A 3 60.03 18.40 -41.98
C ALA A 3 61.43 17.87 -41.57
N ALA A 4 62.05 17.04 -42.43
CA ALA A 4 63.50 16.89 -42.73
C ALA A 4 63.72 15.68 -43.69
N ALA A 5 63.98 15.86 -44.99
CA ALA A 5 65.27 16.06 -45.69
C ALA A 5 66.07 14.75 -45.98
N PRO A 6 66.43 14.48 -47.26
CA PRO A 6 67.52 13.56 -47.62
C PRO A 6 68.74 14.33 -48.18
N ALA A 7 69.94 13.84 -47.88
CA ALA A 7 71.21 14.35 -48.40
C ALA A 7 71.85 13.36 -49.39
N ALA A 8 72.50 13.90 -50.41
CA ALA A 8 73.11 13.21 -51.52
C ALA A 8 74.65 13.33 -51.52
N ALA A 9 75.28 12.46 -52.32
CA ALA A 9 76.53 12.64 -53.10
C ALA A 9 77.90 12.24 -52.50
N GLY A 10 78.73 11.69 -53.40
CA GLY A 10 80.17 11.38 -53.28
C GLY A 10 80.54 10.15 -54.15
N GLU A 11 80.69 10.28 -55.47
CA GLU A 11 81.93 10.57 -56.25
C GLU A 11 82.96 9.41 -56.35
N ASP A 12 83.00 8.84 -57.57
CA ASP A 12 84.09 8.45 -58.48
C ASP A 12 85.55 8.20 -58.00
N GLY A 13 86.18 7.20 -58.64
CA GLY A 13 87.64 7.03 -58.63
C GLY A 13 88.13 5.68 -59.18
N GLY A 14 88.49 5.63 -60.47
CA GLY A 14 89.03 4.45 -61.14
C GLY A 14 90.55 4.25 -61.07
N LEU A 15 91.02 3.05 -61.47
CA LEU A 15 92.18 2.74 -62.35
C LEU A 15 92.98 1.45 -61.97
N ARG A 16 93.08 0.56 -62.98
CA ARG A 16 94.22 -0.30 -63.42
C ARG A 16 94.86 -1.36 -62.49
N ARG A 17 94.56 -2.64 -62.80
CA ARG A 17 95.41 -3.76 -63.34
C ARG A 17 96.94 -3.79 -63.03
N PRO A 18 97.66 -4.92 -63.25
CA PRO A 18 97.43 -6.35 -62.93
C PRO A 18 98.75 -7.07 -62.45
N GLY A 19 98.74 -8.37 -62.11
CA GLY A 19 99.98 -9.18 -62.16
C GLY A 19 100.08 -10.47 -61.32
N ALA A 20 100.36 -11.58 -62.04
CA ALA A 20 101.03 -12.84 -61.63
C ALA A 20 100.37 -13.71 -60.53
N ALA A 21 99.62 -14.78 -60.84
CA ALA A 21 100.08 -16.11 -61.27
C ALA A 21 100.90 -16.87 -60.21
N LEU A 22 100.30 -17.90 -59.58
CA LEU A 22 100.93 -19.18 -59.26
C LEU A 22 99.85 -20.25 -58.98
N ASP A 23 100.07 -21.44 -59.54
CA ASP A 23 99.21 -22.61 -59.59
C ASP A 23 98.80 -23.19 -58.23
N ARG A 24 97.48 -23.30 -57.99
CA ARG A 24 96.87 -24.31 -57.09
C ARG A 24 95.47 -24.77 -57.53
N ARG A 25 95.13 -24.54 -58.81
CA ARG A 25 93.74 -24.35 -59.28
C ARG A 25 92.76 -25.53 -59.17
N PRO A 26 93.07 -26.83 -59.26
CA PRO A 26 91.99 -27.84 -59.25
C PRO A 26 91.37 -28.10 -57.87
N GLN A 27 92.15 -27.97 -56.78
CA GLN A 27 91.68 -28.22 -55.40
C GLN A 27 91.13 -26.97 -54.73
N GLU A 28 91.63 -25.79 -55.10
CA GLU A 28 91.06 -24.53 -54.66
C GLU A 28 89.77 -24.20 -55.43
N GLU A 29 89.65 -24.50 -56.72
CA GLU A 29 88.39 -24.28 -57.46
C GLU A 29 87.25 -25.16 -56.95
N THR A 30 87.51 -26.43 -56.63
CA THR A 30 86.49 -27.33 -56.05
C THR A 30 86.11 -26.96 -54.62
N LYS A 31 87.05 -26.46 -53.80
CA LYS A 31 86.75 -25.91 -52.46
C LYS A 31 86.00 -24.59 -52.55
N VAL A 32 86.39 -23.69 -53.45
CA VAL A 32 85.71 -22.40 -53.67
C VAL A 32 84.31 -22.62 -54.22
N GLU A 33 84.09 -23.61 -55.09
CA GLU A 33 82.76 -23.98 -55.57
C GLU A 33 81.89 -24.56 -54.44
N ALA A 34 82.45 -25.44 -53.60
CA ALA A 34 81.75 -25.98 -52.42
C ALA A 34 81.39 -24.88 -51.41
N GLU A 35 82.33 -24.01 -51.07
CA GLU A 35 82.14 -22.84 -50.21
C GLU A 35 81.13 -21.85 -50.82
N SER A 36 81.12 -21.66 -52.14
CA SER A 36 80.14 -20.82 -52.83
C SER A 36 78.73 -21.43 -52.80
N GLY A 37 78.61 -22.75 -52.89
CA GLY A 37 77.36 -23.48 -52.73
C GLY A 37 76.83 -23.42 -51.29
N GLU A 38 77.72 -23.51 -50.30
CA GLU A 38 77.40 -23.31 -48.89
C GLU A 38 76.97 -21.86 -48.59
N LEU A 39 77.66 -20.86 -49.13
CA LEU A 39 77.26 -19.46 -49.03
C LEU A 39 75.90 -19.21 -49.71
N GLY A 40 75.61 -19.88 -50.83
CA GLY A 40 74.30 -19.83 -51.49
C GLY A 40 73.19 -20.43 -50.63
N ARG A 41 73.46 -21.58 -49.98
CA ARG A 41 72.53 -22.21 -49.02
C ARG A 41 72.28 -21.31 -47.80
N LEU A 42 73.32 -20.79 -47.17
CA LEU A 42 73.20 -19.88 -46.03
C LEU A 42 72.46 -18.58 -46.38
N ARG A 43 72.64 -18.04 -47.59
CA ARG A 43 71.86 -16.88 -48.07
C ARG A 43 70.39 -17.21 -48.27
N ALA A 44 70.06 -18.40 -48.78
CA ALA A 44 68.69 -18.85 -48.93
C ALA A 44 68.02 -19.10 -47.57
N GLU A 45 68.74 -19.70 -46.61
CA GLU A 45 68.28 -19.88 -45.23
C GLU A 45 68.05 -18.54 -44.51
N LEU A 46 68.97 -17.58 -44.65
CA LEU A 46 68.79 -16.22 -44.11
C LEU A 46 67.58 -15.52 -44.73
N ALA A 47 67.40 -15.62 -46.05
CA ALA A 47 66.23 -15.05 -46.72
C ALA A 47 64.91 -15.70 -46.26
N GLY A 48 64.91 -17.02 -46.05
CA GLY A 48 63.78 -17.74 -45.45
C GLY A 48 63.46 -17.28 -44.04
N ALA A 49 64.47 -17.19 -43.17
CA ALA A 49 64.30 -16.72 -41.80
C ALA A 49 63.82 -15.26 -41.71
N LEU A 50 64.25 -14.38 -42.63
CA LEU A 50 63.75 -13.00 -42.72
C LEU A 50 62.28 -12.95 -43.13
N ALA A 51 61.86 -13.75 -44.11
CA ALA A 51 60.46 -13.85 -44.51
C ALA A 51 59.58 -14.43 -43.37
N GLU A 52 60.08 -15.42 -42.63
CA GLU A 52 59.42 -15.95 -41.43
C GLU A 52 59.30 -14.88 -40.33
N MET A 53 60.34 -14.08 -40.09
CA MET A 53 60.27 -12.95 -39.16
C MET A 53 59.23 -11.91 -39.60
N GLU A 54 59.17 -11.54 -40.88
CA GLU A 54 58.18 -10.61 -41.41
C GLU A 54 56.75 -11.13 -41.27
N THR A 55 56.53 -12.42 -41.55
CA THR A 55 55.22 -13.06 -41.36
C THR A 55 54.83 -13.12 -39.89
N MET A 56 55.75 -13.48 -38.98
CA MET A 56 55.50 -13.43 -37.53
C MET A 56 55.18 -12.01 -37.06
N LYS A 57 55.87 -10.99 -37.59
CA LYS A 57 55.60 -9.59 -37.27
C LYS A 57 54.20 -9.16 -37.72
N ALA A 58 53.80 -9.53 -38.93
CA ALA A 58 52.44 -9.25 -39.43
C ALA A 58 51.38 -9.96 -38.57
N VAL A 59 51.60 -11.22 -38.20
CA VAL A 59 50.69 -11.96 -37.31
C VAL A 59 50.63 -11.33 -35.91
N ALA A 60 51.77 -10.87 -35.37
CA ALA A 60 51.81 -10.18 -34.09
C ALA A 60 51.02 -8.85 -34.13
N GLU A 61 51.20 -8.03 -35.17
CA GLU A 61 50.46 -6.77 -35.38
C GLU A 61 48.96 -7.03 -35.52
N VAL A 62 48.55 -8.05 -36.27
CA VAL A 62 47.13 -8.45 -36.36
C VAL A 62 46.60 -8.95 -35.01
N SER A 63 47.40 -9.69 -34.24
CA SER A 63 46.98 -10.14 -32.90
C SER A 63 46.84 -8.98 -31.92
N GLU A 64 47.70 -7.97 -32.02
CA GLU A 64 47.65 -6.77 -31.18
C GLU A 64 46.44 -5.90 -31.55
N SER A 65 46.20 -5.68 -32.83
CA SER A 65 45.02 -4.93 -33.29
C SER A 65 43.71 -5.64 -32.92
N THR A 66 43.65 -6.97 -33.07
CA THR A 66 42.47 -7.76 -32.66
C THR A 66 42.23 -7.66 -31.15
N LYS A 67 43.28 -7.72 -30.33
CA LYS A 67 43.16 -7.53 -28.87
C LYS A 67 42.71 -6.11 -28.53
N ALA A 68 43.27 -5.10 -29.19
CA ALA A 68 42.88 -3.70 -28.99
C ALA A 68 41.41 -3.46 -29.35
N GLU A 69 40.94 -4.06 -30.46
CA GLU A 69 39.54 -3.99 -30.87
C GLU A 69 38.61 -4.70 -29.88
N ALA A 70 38.99 -5.89 -29.39
CA ALA A 70 38.23 -6.59 -28.36
C ALA A 70 38.12 -5.79 -27.06
N VAL A 71 39.23 -5.19 -26.60
CA VAL A 71 39.23 -4.31 -25.42
C VAL A 71 38.34 -3.08 -25.65
N ALA A 72 38.43 -2.45 -26.83
CA ALA A 72 37.59 -1.30 -27.16
C ALA A 72 36.09 -1.68 -27.23
N ALA A 73 35.76 -2.88 -27.74
CA ALA A 73 34.39 -3.37 -27.77
C ALA A 73 33.83 -3.58 -26.35
N VAL A 74 34.60 -4.20 -25.46
CA VAL A 74 34.21 -4.36 -24.04
C VAL A 74 34.04 -3.00 -23.37
N GLN A 75 34.95 -2.06 -23.61
CA GLN A 75 34.83 -0.70 -23.04
C GLN A 75 33.57 0.01 -23.51
N ARG A 76 33.20 -0.10 -24.79
CA ARG A 76 31.94 0.46 -25.31
C ARG A 76 30.74 -0.18 -24.66
N GLN A 77 30.71 -1.51 -24.56
CA GLN A 77 29.61 -2.22 -23.89
C GLN A 77 29.46 -1.78 -22.43
N CYS A 78 30.55 -1.69 -21.67
CA CYS A 78 30.48 -1.18 -20.29
C CYS A 78 29.97 0.27 -20.22
N GLN A 79 30.37 1.13 -21.16
CA GLN A 79 29.86 2.51 -21.23
C GLN A 79 28.36 2.55 -21.54
N GLU A 80 27.90 1.71 -22.47
CA GLU A 80 26.48 1.58 -22.84
C GLU A 80 25.64 1.04 -21.69
N GLU A 81 26.14 0.02 -20.96
CA GLU A 81 25.49 -0.52 -19.77
C GLU A 81 25.39 0.54 -18.66
N VAL A 82 26.45 1.31 -18.41
CA VAL A 82 26.43 2.42 -17.45
C VAL A 82 25.42 3.49 -17.88
N ALA A 83 25.41 3.88 -19.17
CA ALA A 83 24.46 4.87 -19.68
C ALA A 83 23.01 4.38 -19.59
N SER A 84 22.77 3.10 -19.88
CA SER A 84 21.46 2.46 -19.76
C SER A 84 20.98 2.43 -18.31
N LEU A 85 21.83 1.99 -17.38
CA LEU A 85 21.53 2.00 -15.94
C LEU A 85 21.25 3.41 -15.42
N GLN A 86 22.03 4.40 -15.86
CA GLN A 86 21.79 5.80 -15.51
C GLN A 86 20.45 6.32 -16.05
N ALA A 87 20.06 5.93 -17.26
CA ALA A 87 18.76 6.29 -17.83
C ALA A 87 17.60 5.67 -17.04
N ILE A 88 17.67 4.37 -16.74
CA ILE A 88 16.65 3.67 -15.93
C ILE A 88 16.54 4.28 -14.53
N LEU A 89 17.67 4.58 -13.88
CA LEU A 89 17.68 5.23 -12.58
C LEU A 89 17.06 6.63 -12.64
N LYS A 90 17.37 7.41 -13.69
CA LYS A 90 16.79 8.74 -13.88
C LYS A 90 15.27 8.68 -14.10
N ASP A 91 14.80 7.72 -14.88
CA ASP A 91 13.38 7.52 -15.13
C ASP A 91 12.64 7.05 -13.88
N SER A 92 13.25 6.18 -13.07
CA SER A 92 12.66 5.74 -11.80
C SER A 92 12.59 6.88 -10.79
N ILE A 93 13.66 7.67 -10.63
CA ILE A 93 13.65 8.88 -9.79
C ILE A 93 12.56 9.84 -10.26
N SER A 94 12.48 10.13 -11.57
CA SER A 94 11.47 11.04 -12.12
C SER A 94 10.05 10.53 -11.89
N SER A 95 9.82 9.21 -11.99
CA SER A 95 8.55 8.57 -11.67
C SER A 95 8.17 8.72 -10.19
N TYR A 96 9.12 8.47 -9.28
CA TYR A 96 8.90 8.65 -7.85
C TYR A 96 8.66 10.12 -7.47
N GLU A 97 9.39 11.05 -8.08
CA GLU A 97 9.17 12.50 -7.89
C GLU A 97 7.76 12.91 -8.33
N ALA A 98 7.28 12.39 -9.47
CA ALA A 98 5.92 12.64 -9.94
C ALA A 98 4.85 12.04 -9.00
N GLN A 99 5.05 10.82 -8.50
CA GLN A 99 4.14 10.19 -7.52
C GLN A 99 4.10 10.97 -6.20
N LEU A 100 5.26 11.42 -5.69
CA LEU A 100 5.34 12.25 -4.50
C LEU A 100 4.65 13.60 -4.70
N ALA A 101 4.79 14.22 -5.87
CA ALA A 101 4.09 15.46 -6.19
C ALA A 101 2.57 15.26 -6.23
N ALA A 102 2.09 14.16 -6.85
CA ALA A 102 0.67 13.81 -6.89
C ALA A 102 0.10 13.58 -5.48
N LEU A 103 0.80 12.81 -4.63
CA LEU A 103 0.38 12.58 -3.23
C LEU A 103 0.36 13.88 -2.41
N LYS A 104 1.33 14.78 -2.61
CA LYS A 104 1.34 16.10 -1.97
C LYS A 104 0.14 16.94 -2.41
N GLN A 105 -0.19 16.91 -3.70
CA GLN A 105 -1.35 17.61 -4.26
C GLN A 105 -2.66 17.03 -3.71
N GLU A 106 -2.79 15.70 -3.65
CA GLU A 106 -3.96 15.03 -3.08
C GLU A 106 -4.16 15.39 -1.61
N ARG A 107 -3.09 15.40 -0.80
CA ARG A 107 -3.18 15.87 0.59
C ARG A 107 -3.60 17.32 0.72
N GLN A 108 -3.09 18.20 -0.15
CA GLN A 108 -3.51 19.60 -0.16
C GLN A 108 -4.98 19.75 -0.54
N GLN A 109 -5.45 18.97 -1.53
CA GLN A 109 -6.86 18.94 -1.91
C GLN A 109 -7.73 18.46 -0.75
N GLN A 110 -7.39 17.34 -0.12
CA GLN A 110 -8.12 16.82 1.05
C GLN A 110 -8.17 17.85 2.18
N GLN A 111 -7.08 18.58 2.43
CA GLN A 111 -7.06 19.62 3.44
C GLN A 111 -7.98 20.80 3.08
N GLN A 112 -7.98 21.23 1.82
CA GLN A 112 -8.91 22.26 1.34
C GLN A 112 -10.37 21.81 1.47
N ASP A 113 -10.67 20.57 1.08
CA ASP A 113 -12.00 19.98 1.20
C ASP A 113 -12.44 19.92 2.67
N CYS A 114 -11.56 19.50 3.59
CA CYS A 114 -11.83 19.52 5.03
C CYS A 114 -12.14 20.94 5.53
N GLU A 115 -11.35 21.93 5.15
CA GLU A 115 -11.59 23.33 5.55
C GLU A 115 -12.91 23.87 4.97
N GLU A 116 -13.26 23.50 3.73
CA GLU A 116 -14.55 23.85 3.14
C GLU A 116 -15.71 23.21 3.89
N LYS A 117 -15.61 21.93 4.26
CA LYS A 117 -16.60 21.24 5.09
C LYS A 117 -16.72 21.86 6.47
N GLU A 118 -15.62 22.30 7.09
CA GLU A 118 -15.66 23.02 8.36
C GLU A 118 -16.36 24.38 8.24
N ARG A 119 -16.12 25.11 7.14
CA ARG A 119 -16.83 26.38 6.84
C ARG A 119 -18.33 26.13 6.62
N GLU A 120 -18.70 25.08 5.90
CA GLU A 120 -20.10 24.67 5.71
C GLU A 120 -20.76 24.28 7.03
N LEU A 121 -20.10 23.45 7.85
CA LEU A 121 -20.58 23.05 9.18
C LEU A 121 -20.76 24.28 10.07
N SER A 122 -19.82 25.21 10.07
CA SER A 122 -19.92 26.47 10.82
C SER A 122 -21.11 27.31 10.36
N ARG A 123 -21.36 27.38 9.04
CA ARG A 123 -22.52 28.07 8.47
C ARG A 123 -23.83 27.40 8.87
N LEU A 124 -23.90 26.07 8.82
CA LEU A 124 -25.07 25.29 9.23
C LEU A 124 -25.34 25.43 10.73
N GLN A 125 -24.29 25.40 11.56
CA GLN A 125 -24.39 25.67 13.00
C GLN A 125 -24.91 27.07 13.27
N GLN A 126 -24.45 28.09 12.52
CA GLN A 126 -24.97 29.45 12.64
C GLN A 126 -26.44 29.56 12.22
N LEU A 127 -26.86 28.83 11.19
CA LEU A 127 -28.26 28.75 10.77
C LEU A 127 -29.12 28.03 11.80
N LEU A 128 -28.63 26.95 12.40
CA LEU A 128 -29.32 26.21 13.46
C LEU A 128 -29.41 27.04 14.75
N ALA A 129 -28.36 27.77 15.12
CA ALA A 129 -28.41 28.72 16.23
C ALA A 129 -29.38 29.89 15.97
N ARG A 130 -29.60 30.28 14.71
CA ARG A 130 -30.64 31.26 14.35
C ARG A 130 -32.03 30.63 14.28
N ALA A 131 -32.12 29.36 13.93
CA ALA A 131 -33.33 28.58 13.95
C ALA A 131 -33.58 28.04 15.38
N HIS A 132 -34.20 28.89 16.21
CA HIS A 132 -34.93 28.48 17.44
C HIS A 132 -36.44 28.22 17.22
N PRO A 133 -36.97 27.75 16.06
CA PRO A 133 -38.41 27.52 15.91
C PRO A 133 -38.86 26.31 16.74
N LEU A 134 -37.95 25.42 17.17
CA LEU A 134 -38.26 24.31 18.07
C LEU A 134 -38.68 24.81 19.46
N ASP A 135 -37.98 25.79 20.03
CA ASP A 135 -38.39 26.42 21.29
C ASP A 135 -39.71 27.21 21.17
N SER A 136 -40.01 27.74 19.98
CA SER A 136 -41.29 28.42 19.71
C SER A 136 -42.42 27.40 19.58
N LEU A 137 -42.21 26.31 18.85
CA LEU A 137 -43.18 25.24 18.67
C LEU A 137 -43.44 24.49 19.98
N GLU A 138 -42.40 24.25 20.79
CA GLU A 138 -42.53 23.63 22.11
C GLU A 138 -43.44 24.47 23.02
N LYS A 139 -43.28 25.79 23.04
CA LYS A 139 -44.17 26.71 23.77
C LYS A 139 -45.58 26.74 23.21
N GLU A 140 -45.74 26.64 21.89
CA GLU A 140 -47.06 26.55 21.26
C GLU A 140 -47.75 25.22 21.58
N MET A 141 -47.00 24.10 21.63
CA MET A 141 -47.52 22.79 22.04
C MET A 141 -47.87 22.75 23.53
N GLU A 142 -47.05 23.36 24.39
CA GLU A 142 -47.33 23.48 25.83
C GLU A 142 -48.61 24.29 26.07
N LYS A 143 -48.78 25.42 25.37
CA LYS A 143 -50.01 26.22 25.45
C LYS A 143 -51.23 25.47 24.93
N ALA A 144 -51.11 24.75 23.82
CA ALA A 144 -52.21 23.93 23.30
C ALA A 144 -52.59 22.80 24.27
N HIS A 145 -51.61 22.23 24.97
CA HIS A 145 -51.84 21.23 26.01
C HIS A 145 -52.59 21.81 27.21
N GLU A 146 -52.13 22.95 27.74
CA GLU A 146 -52.81 23.65 28.83
C GLU A 146 -54.26 24.02 28.47
N ASP A 147 -54.50 24.50 27.24
CA ASP A 147 -55.84 24.85 26.79
C ASP A 147 -56.74 23.61 26.64
N SER A 148 -56.17 22.47 26.22
CA SER A 148 -56.88 21.19 26.22
C SER A 148 -57.24 20.72 27.64
N GLU A 149 -56.34 20.89 28.61
CA GLU A 149 -56.60 20.55 30.01
C GLU A 149 -57.71 21.43 30.61
N LYS A 150 -57.65 22.75 30.39
CA LYS A 150 -58.71 23.69 30.81
C LYS A 150 -60.07 23.34 30.21
N LEU A 151 -60.10 22.97 28.93
CA LEU A 151 -61.34 22.50 28.29
C LEU A 151 -61.83 21.20 28.93
N ARG A 152 -60.93 20.27 29.26
CA ARG A 152 -61.28 19.01 29.91
C ARG A 152 -61.85 19.23 31.32
N GLU A 153 -61.33 20.19 32.07
CA GLU A 153 -61.88 20.59 33.38
C GLU A 153 -63.33 21.10 33.29
N ILE A 154 -63.71 21.72 32.17
CA ILE A 154 -65.08 22.21 31.92
C ILE A 154 -65.98 21.11 31.35
N VAL A 155 -65.47 20.32 30.40
CA VAL A 155 -66.27 19.31 29.70
C VAL A 155 -66.61 18.13 30.60
N LEU A 156 -65.69 17.68 31.46
CA LEU A 156 -65.91 16.52 32.34
C LEU A 156 -67.13 16.69 33.29
N PRO A 157 -67.33 17.81 34.02
CA PRO A 157 -68.54 18.01 34.82
C PRO A 157 -69.80 18.13 33.95
N MET A 158 -69.71 18.71 32.75
CA MET A 158 -70.84 18.74 31.82
C MET A 158 -71.22 17.33 31.33
N GLU A 159 -70.23 16.47 31.03
CA GLU A 159 -70.46 15.07 30.66
C GLU A 159 -71.12 14.28 31.80
N GLN A 160 -70.70 14.54 33.05
CA GLN A 160 -71.33 13.95 34.24
C GLN A 160 -72.78 14.40 34.40
N GLU A 161 -73.06 15.70 34.24
CA GLU A 161 -74.42 16.23 34.32
C GLU A 161 -75.31 15.68 33.20
N ILE A 162 -74.80 15.58 31.97
CA ILE A 162 -75.51 14.95 30.85
C ILE A 162 -75.81 13.49 31.15
N ALA A 163 -74.87 12.74 31.73
CA ALA A 163 -75.09 11.35 32.12
C ALA A 163 -76.18 11.22 33.20
N GLU A 164 -76.18 12.11 34.20
CA GLU A 164 -77.23 12.16 35.22
C GLU A 164 -78.60 12.52 34.63
N LEU A 165 -78.65 13.49 33.72
CA LEU A 165 -79.88 13.89 33.04
C LEU A 165 -80.43 12.75 32.18
N LYS A 166 -79.56 12.05 31.43
CA LYS A 166 -79.94 10.85 30.69
C LYS A 166 -80.48 9.76 31.62
N ALA A 167 -79.86 9.53 32.77
CA ALA A 167 -80.34 8.55 33.74
C ALA A 167 -81.70 8.95 34.37
N LYS A 168 -81.91 10.23 34.66
CA LYS A 168 -83.19 10.75 35.15
C LYS A 168 -84.28 10.64 34.07
N LEU A 169 -83.93 10.89 32.81
CA LEU A 169 -84.85 10.79 31.67
C LEU A 169 -85.27 9.33 31.44
N LEU A 170 -84.33 8.38 31.47
CA LEU A 170 -84.64 6.94 31.40
C LEU A 170 -85.58 6.51 32.53
N LYS A 171 -85.32 6.94 33.78
CA LYS A 171 -86.23 6.65 34.91
C LYS A 171 -87.62 7.25 34.73
N ALA A 172 -87.70 8.45 34.17
CA ALA A 172 -88.99 9.08 33.87
C ALA A 172 -89.73 8.32 32.76
N GLU A 173 -89.02 7.85 31.73
CA GLU A 173 -89.58 6.99 30.68
C GLU A 173 -90.11 5.66 31.24
N GLU A 174 -89.38 5.02 32.17
CA GLU A 174 -89.82 3.80 32.86
C GLU A 174 -91.12 4.04 33.65
N LEU A 175 -91.20 5.13 34.42
CA LEU A 175 -92.40 5.49 35.18
C LEU A 175 -93.59 5.82 34.27
N ILE A 176 -93.35 6.48 33.12
CA ILE A 176 -94.39 6.73 32.12
C ILE A 176 -94.90 5.42 31.55
N GLN A 177 -94.02 4.46 31.25
CA GLN A 177 -94.42 3.13 30.76
C GLN A 177 -95.25 2.36 31.80
N GLU A 178 -94.90 2.45 33.08
CA GLU A 178 -95.61 1.81 34.19
C GLU A 178 -97.02 2.40 34.37
N ILE A 179 -97.17 3.74 34.33
CA ILE A 179 -98.48 4.41 34.41
C ILE A 179 -99.34 4.11 33.18
N GLN A 180 -98.74 3.94 32.01
CA GLN A 180 -99.47 3.63 30.77
C GLN A 180 -99.95 2.17 30.67
N GLY A 181 -99.66 1.30 31.66
CA GLY A 181 -100.20 -0.06 31.73
C GLY A 181 -99.88 -0.92 30.50
N ARG A 182 -98.71 -0.71 29.88
CA ARG A 182 -98.29 -1.38 28.64
C ARG A 182 -97.29 -2.51 28.96
N PRO A 183 -97.51 -3.74 28.47
CA PRO A 183 -96.54 -4.83 28.62
C PRO A 183 -95.23 -4.47 27.88
N PRO A 184 -94.07 -5.01 28.30
CA PRO A 184 -92.78 -4.62 27.73
C PRO A 184 -92.78 -4.94 26.23
N PRO A 185 -92.49 -3.98 25.34
CA PRO A 185 -92.44 -4.25 23.92
C PRO A 185 -91.24 -5.16 23.61
N PRO A 186 -91.36 -6.08 22.65
CA PRO A 186 -90.20 -6.83 22.16
C PRO A 186 -89.19 -5.83 21.60
N ALA A 187 -87.90 -6.08 21.83
CA ALA A 187 -86.80 -5.25 21.34
C ALA A 187 -86.88 -5.07 19.81
N SER A 188 -87.57 -4.02 19.37
CA SER A 188 -87.51 -3.53 18.00
C SER A 188 -86.32 -2.60 17.91
N LEU A 189 -85.22 -3.19 17.46
CA LEU A 189 -84.11 -2.50 16.82
C LEU A 189 -84.64 -1.44 15.85
N HIS A 190 -83.90 -0.34 15.72
CA HIS A 190 -84.03 0.77 14.76
C HIS A 190 -84.63 2.07 15.31
N GLY A 191 -83.94 2.56 16.33
CA GLY A 191 -83.93 3.96 16.76
C GLY A 191 -82.64 4.29 17.52
N SER A 192 -81.49 3.83 17.02
CA SER A 192 -80.16 4.13 17.57
C SER A 192 -79.14 4.25 16.44
N THR A 193 -79.25 5.34 15.70
CA THR A 193 -78.24 5.88 14.77
C THR A 193 -78.56 7.38 14.74
N GLU A 194 -77.99 8.25 15.55
CA GLU A 194 -76.57 8.54 15.70
C GLU A 194 -76.26 9.04 17.13
N LEU A 195 -75.71 8.18 17.97
CA LEU A 195 -74.77 8.57 19.02
C LEU A 195 -73.85 7.37 19.22
N LEU A 196 -72.87 7.22 18.32
CA LEU A 196 -71.68 6.45 18.62
C LEU A 196 -70.93 7.18 19.74
N LEU A 197 -71.29 6.84 20.98
CA LEU A 197 -70.32 6.81 22.06
C LEU A 197 -69.17 5.92 21.57
N LEU A 198 -68.08 6.56 21.15
CA LEU A 198 -66.73 6.01 21.23
C LEU A 198 -66.44 5.73 22.71
N SER A 199 -67.01 4.64 23.22
CA SER A 199 -66.48 3.98 24.39
C SER A 199 -65.06 3.55 24.04
N ARG A 200 -64.10 4.23 24.65
CA ARG A 200 -62.82 3.70 25.12
C ARG A 200 -62.78 2.17 24.98
N ASN A 201 -62.09 1.67 23.96
CA ASN A 201 -61.47 0.36 24.05
C ASN A 201 -59.97 0.54 24.29
N PRO A 202 -59.40 -0.38 25.07
CA PRO A 202 -58.11 -0.27 25.71
C PRO A 202 -57.03 -0.74 24.76
N SER A 203 -55.79 -0.43 25.12
CA SER A 203 -54.57 -1.01 24.55
C SER A 203 -54.72 -2.50 24.21
N PRO A 204 -54.09 -3.00 23.14
CA PRO A 204 -54.00 -4.44 22.94
C PRO A 204 -53.12 -5.08 24.03
N PRO A 205 -53.39 -6.35 24.38
CA PRO A 205 -52.86 -6.98 25.58
C PRO A 205 -51.42 -7.45 25.41
N LEU A 206 -50.62 -7.21 26.44
CA LEU A 206 -49.49 -8.04 26.80
C LEU A 206 -50.00 -9.45 27.13
N GLU A 207 -49.41 -10.48 26.50
CA GLU A 207 -49.44 -11.82 27.09
C GLU A 207 -48.44 -11.87 28.27
N PRO A 208 -48.78 -12.48 29.42
CA PRO A 208 -48.00 -12.34 30.65
C PRO A 208 -47.00 -13.50 30.87
N LEU A 209 -45.74 -13.11 31.04
CA LEU A 209 -44.80 -13.46 32.12
C LEU A 209 -44.76 -14.91 32.67
N GLU A 210 -43.66 -15.62 32.39
CA GLU A 210 -42.84 -16.29 33.42
C GLU A 210 -41.33 -16.16 33.07
N GLU A 211 -40.58 -15.56 34.00
CA GLU A 211 -39.11 -15.57 34.11
C GLU A 211 -38.62 -17.00 34.50
N PRO A 212 -37.35 -17.45 34.31
CA PRO A 212 -36.14 -16.64 34.56
C PRO A 212 -34.86 -16.97 33.73
N SER A 213 -33.83 -16.15 33.98
CA SER A 213 -32.42 -16.54 34.01
C SER A 213 -31.64 -16.72 32.69
N GLY A 214 -30.85 -15.69 32.38
CA GLY A 214 -29.40 -15.88 32.21
C GLY A 214 -28.84 -15.84 30.79
N GLY A 215 -28.03 -14.81 30.50
CA GLY A 215 -26.85 -14.96 29.65
C GLY A 215 -26.84 -14.17 28.33
N PRO A 216 -25.64 -13.83 27.82
CA PRO A 216 -25.38 -12.57 27.13
C PRO A 216 -25.37 -12.72 25.60
N ALA A 217 -26.07 -11.83 24.88
CA ALA A 217 -25.93 -11.67 23.43
C ALA A 217 -24.79 -10.69 23.09
N ALA A 218 -23.60 -10.98 23.62
CA ALA A 218 -22.35 -10.31 23.31
C ALA A 218 -21.25 -11.36 23.16
N GLU A 219 -21.35 -12.19 22.12
CA GLU A 219 -20.25 -12.97 21.53
C GLU A 219 -20.79 -13.85 20.39
N ALA A 220 -20.64 -13.39 19.14
CA ALA A 220 -20.61 -14.25 17.96
C ALA A 220 -20.00 -13.49 16.78
N PHE A 221 -18.80 -12.96 17.01
CA PHE A 221 -17.86 -12.69 15.93
C PHE A 221 -17.19 -14.03 15.61
N ALA A 222 -17.18 -14.39 14.31
CA ALA A 222 -16.37 -15.41 13.66
C ALA A 222 -16.51 -16.88 14.09
N HIS A 223 -17.04 -17.73 13.18
CA HIS A 223 -16.24 -18.83 12.61
C HIS A 223 -16.92 -19.51 11.40
N ASN A 224 -16.13 -19.59 10.32
CA ASN A 224 -16.00 -20.65 9.31
C ASN A 224 -17.10 -20.95 8.26
N CYS A 225 -16.68 -20.62 7.03
CA CYS A 225 -16.45 -21.52 5.88
C CYS A 225 -17.65 -22.18 5.17
N ASP A 226 -17.66 -21.92 3.86
CA ASP A 226 -17.88 -22.86 2.75
C ASP A 226 -19.18 -23.67 2.75
N ASP A 227 -20.08 -23.36 1.82
CA ASP A 227 -20.30 -24.28 0.70
C ASP A 227 -21.21 -23.70 -0.39
N SER A 228 -20.79 -24.01 -1.61
CA SER A 228 -21.55 -23.90 -2.86
C SER A 228 -22.84 -24.71 -2.81
N ALA A 229 -23.98 -24.10 -3.13
CA ALA A 229 -25.13 -24.85 -3.63
C ALA A 229 -26.03 -23.99 -4.51
N SER A 230 -25.91 -24.25 -5.80
CA SER A 230 -26.88 -23.95 -6.85
C SER A 230 -28.27 -24.47 -6.50
N ILE A 231 -29.31 -23.66 -6.75
CA ILE A 231 -30.65 -24.17 -7.03
C ILE A 231 -31.30 -23.32 -8.12
N SER A 232 -31.13 -23.81 -9.34
CA SER A 232 -31.97 -23.49 -10.48
C SER A 232 -33.23 -24.37 -10.46
N SER A 233 -34.31 -23.80 -10.99
CA SER A 233 -35.40 -24.45 -11.70
C SER A 233 -36.68 -24.78 -10.92
N PHE A 234 -37.68 -23.91 -11.12
CA PHE A 234 -38.97 -24.35 -11.63
C PHE A 234 -39.35 -23.45 -12.83
N SER A 235 -39.43 -24.06 -14.01
CA SER A 235 -39.94 -23.46 -15.25
C SER A 235 -41.02 -24.37 -15.81
N LEU A 236 -42.23 -23.85 -16.01
CA LEU A 236 -43.23 -24.29 -17.01
C LEU A 236 -44.42 -23.33 -16.93
N GLY A 237 -44.95 -22.65 -17.96
CA GLY A 237 -44.68 -22.43 -19.38
C GLY A 237 -45.52 -21.19 -19.77
N GLY A 238 -45.55 -20.62 -20.97
CA GLY A 238 -44.96 -20.91 -22.27
C GLY A 238 -45.39 -19.79 -23.23
N ALA A 239 -44.49 -19.47 -24.17
CA ALA A 239 -44.67 -18.84 -25.49
C ALA A 239 -45.53 -17.56 -25.64
N SER A 240 -44.91 -16.46 -26.09
CA SER A 240 -44.92 -16.06 -27.52
C SER A 240 -44.16 -14.73 -27.78
N SER A 241 -43.28 -14.79 -28.79
CA SER A 241 -42.95 -13.71 -29.76
C SER A 241 -42.06 -12.51 -29.37
N SER A 242 -40.79 -12.62 -29.78
CA SER A 242 -40.01 -11.71 -30.66
C SER A 242 -39.86 -10.20 -30.35
N ALA A 243 -38.60 -9.84 -30.06
CA ALA A 243 -37.76 -8.78 -30.66
C ALA A 243 -38.25 -7.31 -30.76
N SER A 244 -37.41 -6.41 -30.23
CA SER A 244 -36.88 -5.17 -30.86
C SER A 244 -37.06 -3.87 -30.06
N LEU A 245 -35.92 -3.28 -29.65
CA LEU A 245 -35.55 -1.84 -29.69
C LEU A 245 -36.35 -0.78 -28.89
N PRO A 246 -35.69 0.37 -28.56
CA PRO A 246 -36.10 1.28 -27.51
C PRO A 246 -37.00 2.40 -28.03
N ARG A 247 -37.88 2.92 -27.16
CA ARG A 247 -38.55 4.19 -27.39
C ARG A 247 -38.78 4.90 -26.07
N GLY A 248 -38.20 6.09 -25.95
CA GLY A 248 -38.52 7.02 -24.88
C GLY A 248 -40.02 7.29 -24.84
N ARG A 249 -40.59 7.20 -23.65
CA ARG A 249 -41.82 7.88 -23.28
C ARG A 249 -41.68 8.36 -21.84
N ARG A 250 -41.73 9.68 -21.72
CA ARG A 250 -42.15 10.46 -20.57
C ARG A 250 -43.35 9.78 -19.91
N GLY A 251 -43.13 9.11 -18.78
CA GLY A 251 -44.18 8.58 -17.91
C GLY A 251 -44.53 9.66 -16.89
N LEU A 252 -45.73 10.23 -17.00
CA LEU A 252 -46.33 11.06 -15.98
C LEU A 252 -46.92 10.15 -14.89
N SER A 253 -46.85 10.58 -13.63
CA SER A 253 -47.40 9.85 -12.48
C SER A 253 -48.94 9.73 -12.55
N PRO A 254 -49.52 8.62 -12.06
CA PRO A 254 -50.93 8.26 -12.22
C PRO A 254 -51.96 9.19 -11.54
N GLU A 255 -51.53 10.14 -10.72
CA GLU A 255 -52.45 11.05 -10.00
C GLU A 255 -52.96 12.20 -10.88
N GLN A 256 -52.40 12.40 -12.08
CA GLN A 256 -52.77 13.51 -12.97
C GLN A 256 -53.87 13.15 -13.99
N GLU A 257 -54.21 11.86 -14.12
CA GLU A 257 -55.23 11.37 -15.07
C GLU A 257 -56.67 11.58 -14.54
N GLU A 258 -56.84 11.63 -13.22
CA GLU A 258 -58.16 11.85 -12.59
C GLU A 258 -58.65 13.29 -12.73
N THR A 259 -57.74 14.26 -12.94
CA THR A 259 -58.11 15.67 -13.14
C THR A 259 -58.60 15.98 -14.55
N ALA A 260 -58.28 15.16 -15.55
CA ALA A 260 -58.71 15.36 -16.93
C ALA A 260 -60.13 14.83 -17.21
N SER A 261 -60.61 13.85 -16.43
CA SER A 261 -61.92 13.21 -16.62
C SER A 261 -63.12 13.98 -16.04
N LEU A 262 -62.91 15.05 -15.27
CA LEU A 262 -64.00 15.80 -14.62
C LEU A 262 -64.49 17.04 -15.40
N VAL A 263 -63.98 17.31 -16.61
CA VAL A 263 -64.44 18.46 -17.42
C VAL A 263 -65.67 18.12 -18.28
N SER A 264 -66.17 16.88 -18.24
CA SER A 264 -67.35 16.46 -19.02
C SER A 264 -68.52 16.06 -18.12
N THR A 265 -69.26 17.04 -17.60
CA THR A 265 -70.72 17.00 -17.46
C THR A 265 -71.21 18.36 -16.96
N GLY A 266 -71.87 19.09 -17.85
CA GLY A 266 -72.45 20.39 -17.53
C GLY A 266 -73.65 20.25 -16.60
N THR A 267 -73.65 21.07 -15.55
CA THR A 267 -74.83 21.83 -15.11
C THR A 267 -74.33 23.20 -14.65
N LEU A 268 -74.82 24.26 -15.30
CA LEU A 268 -74.61 25.65 -14.89
C LEU A 268 -75.21 25.83 -13.48
N VAL A 269 -74.34 26.01 -12.47
CA VAL A 269 -74.69 26.61 -11.18
C VAL A 269 -73.93 27.94 -11.11
N PRO A 270 -74.60 29.07 -10.78
CA PRO A 270 -73.94 30.37 -10.71
C PRO A 270 -72.88 30.38 -9.62
N GLU A 271 -71.70 30.93 -9.93
CA GLU A 271 -70.56 31.28 -9.05
C GLU A 271 -70.68 30.80 -7.59
N GLY A 272 -70.55 29.49 -7.39
CA GLY A 272 -70.29 28.92 -6.08
C GLY A 272 -68.80 29.07 -5.78
N ILE A 273 -68.47 29.66 -4.63
CA ILE A 273 -67.11 29.64 -4.09
C ILE A 273 -66.67 28.18 -4.04
N TYR A 274 -65.65 27.80 -4.82
CA TYR A 274 -65.06 26.46 -4.74
C TYR A 274 -64.48 26.28 -3.33
N LEU A 275 -65.15 25.47 -2.50
CA LEU A 275 -64.63 25.05 -1.21
C LEU A 275 -63.80 23.78 -1.44
N PRO A 276 -62.46 23.81 -1.22
CA PRO A 276 -61.65 22.62 -1.32
C PRO A 276 -62.03 21.61 -0.21
N PRO A 277 -61.88 20.29 -0.45
CA PRO A 277 -62.11 19.27 0.56
C PRO A 277 -61.30 19.52 1.83
N PRO A 278 -61.76 19.07 3.02
CA PRO A 278 -61.03 19.26 4.27
C PRO A 278 -59.59 18.74 4.18
N GLY A 279 -58.62 19.58 4.52
CA GLY A 279 -57.19 19.28 4.42
C GLY A 279 -56.50 19.75 3.13
N TYR A 280 -57.25 20.26 2.15
CA TYR A 280 -56.71 20.81 0.92
C TYR A 280 -56.77 22.33 0.95
N GLN A 281 -55.63 22.98 0.75
CA GLN A 281 -55.52 24.44 0.69
C GLN A 281 -55.45 24.88 -0.77
N LEU A 282 -56.25 25.88 -1.16
CA LEU A 282 -56.12 26.53 -2.46
C LEU A 282 -54.81 27.32 -2.48
N VAL A 283 -53.86 26.84 -3.28
CA VAL A 283 -52.56 27.49 -3.47
C VAL A 283 -52.65 28.41 -4.69
N PRO A 284 -52.32 29.70 -4.58
CA PRO A 284 -52.21 30.60 -5.72
C PRO A 284 -51.22 30.09 -6.76
N ASP A 285 -51.49 30.34 -8.05
CA ASP A 285 -50.66 29.85 -9.17
C ASP A 285 -49.18 30.19 -9.03
N THR A 286 -48.87 31.38 -8.49
CA THR A 286 -47.49 31.81 -8.24
C THR A 286 -46.77 30.96 -7.18
N GLN A 287 -47.48 30.52 -6.14
CA GLN A 287 -46.93 29.64 -5.11
C GLN A 287 -46.80 28.20 -5.63
N TRP A 288 -47.74 27.74 -6.48
CA TRP A 288 -47.64 26.45 -7.15
C TRP A 288 -46.45 26.38 -8.12
N GLU A 289 -46.20 27.44 -8.88
CA GLU A 289 -45.03 27.56 -9.75
C GLU A 289 -43.72 27.54 -8.95
N GLN A 290 -43.67 28.23 -7.81
CA GLN A 290 -42.52 28.21 -6.89
C GLN A 290 -42.26 26.79 -6.35
N LEU A 291 -43.29 26.12 -5.82
CA LEU A 291 -43.18 24.75 -5.33
C LEU A 291 -42.78 23.76 -6.44
N GLN A 292 -43.22 23.96 -7.68
CA GLN A 292 -42.76 23.15 -8.80
C GLN A 292 -41.28 23.37 -9.14
N VAL A 293 -40.80 24.61 -9.06
CA VAL A 293 -39.38 24.91 -9.29
C VAL A 293 -38.53 24.32 -8.17
N GLU A 294 -38.95 24.47 -6.92
CA GLU A 294 -38.32 23.86 -5.74
C GLU A 294 -38.32 22.33 -5.84
N GLY A 295 -39.45 21.72 -6.18
CA GLY A 295 -39.54 20.27 -6.40
C GLY A 295 -38.61 19.79 -7.53
N ARG A 296 -38.54 20.53 -8.64
CA ARG A 296 -37.59 20.24 -9.73
C ARG A 296 -36.13 20.41 -9.29
N GLN A 297 -35.84 21.35 -8.40
CA GLN A 297 -34.49 21.57 -7.88
C GLN A 297 -34.09 20.45 -6.93
N LEU A 298 -34.94 20.13 -5.94
CA LEU A 298 -34.74 19.00 -5.03
C LEU A 298 -34.59 17.67 -5.78
N GLN A 299 -35.31 17.49 -6.88
CA GLN A 299 -35.16 16.30 -7.69
C GLN A 299 -33.80 16.22 -8.39
N LYS A 300 -33.27 17.35 -8.88
CA LYS A 300 -31.89 17.40 -9.44
C LYS A 300 -30.85 17.15 -8.36
N ASP A 301 -31.05 17.72 -7.16
CA ASP A 301 -30.14 17.55 -6.04
C ASP A 301 -30.14 16.10 -5.55
N LEU A 302 -31.32 15.46 -5.47
CA LEU A 302 -31.44 14.03 -5.16
C LEU A 302 -30.73 13.17 -6.22
N GLU A 303 -30.89 13.51 -7.50
CA GLU A 303 -30.17 12.84 -8.58
C GLU A 303 -28.65 13.02 -8.46
N SER A 304 -28.13 14.22 -8.12
CA SER A 304 -26.69 14.43 -7.96
C SER A 304 -26.13 13.62 -6.79
N VAL A 305 -26.79 13.68 -5.64
CA VAL A 305 -26.40 12.90 -4.45
C VAL A 305 -26.48 11.40 -4.73
N SER A 306 -27.46 10.94 -5.52
CA SER A 306 -27.55 9.53 -5.90
C SER A 306 -26.37 9.09 -6.78
N ARG A 307 -25.89 9.95 -7.68
CA ARG A 307 -24.70 9.68 -8.52
C ARG A 307 -23.44 9.66 -7.67
N GLU A 308 -23.26 10.63 -6.78
CA GLU A 308 -22.12 10.68 -5.86
C GLU A 308 -22.07 9.43 -4.96
N ARG A 309 -23.21 9.00 -4.43
CA ARG A 309 -23.32 7.73 -3.68
C ARG A 309 -22.85 6.55 -4.52
N ASP A 310 -23.29 6.45 -5.76
CA ASP A 310 -22.93 5.34 -6.65
C ASP A 310 -21.43 5.35 -6.97
N GLU A 311 -20.85 6.52 -7.21
CA GLU A 311 -19.41 6.69 -7.43
C GLU A 311 -18.60 6.28 -6.20
N LEU A 312 -19.00 6.70 -4.99
CA LEU A 312 -18.37 6.30 -3.74
C LEU A 312 -18.51 4.79 -3.48
N GLN A 313 -19.68 4.21 -3.78
CA GLN A 313 -19.93 2.79 -3.63
C GLN A 313 -19.07 1.96 -4.60
N GLU A 314 -18.87 2.43 -5.83
CA GLU A 314 -17.94 1.83 -6.78
C GLU A 314 -16.48 2.00 -6.35
N GLY A 315 -16.10 3.18 -5.85
CA GLY A 315 -14.76 3.42 -5.31
C GLY A 315 -14.43 2.49 -4.14
N LEU A 316 -15.39 2.28 -3.22
CA LEU A 316 -15.25 1.34 -2.12
C LEU A 316 -15.15 -0.11 -2.63
N ARG A 317 -15.93 -0.49 -3.65
CA ARG A 317 -15.80 -1.82 -4.27
C ARG A 317 -14.43 -2.03 -4.89
N ARG A 318 -13.95 -1.08 -5.70
CA ARG A 318 -12.63 -1.17 -6.36
C ARG A 318 -11.50 -1.26 -5.33
N SER A 319 -11.51 -0.42 -4.30
CA SER A 319 -10.47 -0.46 -3.26
C SER A 319 -10.49 -1.76 -2.45
N ASN A 320 -11.67 -2.34 -2.18
CA ASN A 320 -11.79 -3.65 -1.53
C ASN A 320 -11.26 -4.77 -2.44
N GLU A 321 -11.61 -4.75 -3.73
CA GLU A 321 -11.07 -5.70 -4.72
C GLU A 321 -9.54 -5.59 -4.84
N ASP A 322 -8.98 -4.39 -4.80
CA ASP A 322 -7.52 -4.22 -4.87
C ASP A 322 -6.82 -4.64 -3.57
N CYS A 323 -7.43 -4.35 -2.40
CA CYS A 323 -6.96 -4.84 -1.11
C CYS A 323 -6.95 -6.38 -1.07
N THR A 324 -8.01 -7.03 -1.54
CA THR A 324 -8.10 -8.49 -1.59
C THR A 324 -7.08 -9.10 -2.56
N LYS A 325 -6.83 -8.49 -3.73
CA LYS A 325 -5.75 -8.91 -4.65
C LYS A 325 -4.37 -8.78 -4.00
N GLN A 326 -4.09 -7.66 -3.34
CA GLN A 326 -2.82 -7.46 -2.62
C GLN A 326 -2.64 -8.51 -1.52
N MET A 327 -3.69 -8.76 -0.73
CA MET A 327 -3.67 -9.79 0.30
C MET A 327 -3.44 -11.19 -0.28
N GLN A 328 -4.03 -11.52 -1.43
CA GLN A 328 -3.78 -12.80 -2.12
C GLN A 328 -2.32 -12.95 -2.56
N VAL A 329 -1.70 -11.90 -3.11
CA VAL A 329 -0.28 -11.91 -3.50
C VAL A 329 0.61 -12.12 -2.27
N LEU A 330 0.36 -11.39 -1.18
CA LEU A 330 1.12 -11.55 0.07
C LEU A 330 0.96 -12.96 0.65
N LEU A 331 -0.25 -13.52 0.65
CA LEU A 331 -0.49 -14.89 1.10
C LEU A 331 0.26 -15.91 0.24
N ALA A 332 0.26 -15.75 -1.09
CA ALA A 332 1.02 -16.63 -1.99
C ALA A 332 2.53 -16.51 -1.75
N GLN A 333 3.05 -15.31 -1.49
CA GLN A 333 4.45 -15.09 -1.15
C GLN A 333 4.83 -15.76 0.18
N VAL A 334 4.00 -15.62 1.20
CA VAL A 334 4.19 -16.29 2.50
C VAL A 334 4.21 -17.80 2.30
N GLN A 335 3.23 -18.37 1.60
CA GLN A 335 3.17 -19.80 1.31
C GLN A 335 4.41 -20.31 0.57
N ASN A 336 4.91 -19.56 -0.42
CA ASN A 336 6.14 -19.91 -1.13
C ASN A 336 7.37 -19.87 -0.20
N SER A 337 7.51 -18.82 0.62
CA SER A 337 8.59 -18.70 1.59
C SER A 337 8.57 -19.84 2.63
N GLU A 338 7.39 -20.24 3.11
CA GLU A 338 7.27 -21.37 4.03
C GLU A 338 7.61 -22.70 3.36
N GLN A 339 7.20 -22.90 2.10
CA GLN A 339 7.58 -24.09 1.34
C GLN A 339 9.11 -24.16 1.17
N LEU A 340 9.76 -23.05 0.83
CA LEU A 340 11.21 -22.96 0.75
C LEU A 340 11.88 -23.25 2.10
N LEU A 341 11.35 -22.71 3.21
CA LEU A 341 11.90 -23.01 4.54
C LEU A 341 11.76 -24.50 4.88
N ARG A 342 10.64 -25.13 4.52
CA ARG A 342 10.45 -26.59 4.70
C ARG A 342 11.44 -27.40 3.86
N THR A 343 11.69 -27.01 2.61
CA THR A 343 12.67 -27.72 1.77
C THR A 343 14.10 -27.54 2.28
N LEU A 344 14.49 -26.32 2.68
CA LEU A 344 15.78 -26.04 3.29
C LEU A 344 15.97 -26.80 4.61
N GLN A 345 14.95 -26.87 5.45
CA GLN A 345 14.99 -27.67 6.66
C GLN A 345 15.26 -29.15 6.35
N GLY A 346 14.60 -29.69 5.30
CA GLY A 346 14.82 -31.06 4.83
C GLY A 346 16.22 -31.30 4.24
N THR A 347 16.79 -30.35 3.50
CA THR A 347 18.15 -30.50 2.96
C THR A 347 19.20 -30.42 4.06
N VAL A 348 19.01 -29.56 5.07
CA VAL A 348 19.89 -29.46 6.23
C VAL A 348 19.84 -30.74 7.06
N SER A 349 18.66 -31.32 7.33
CA SER A 349 18.58 -32.59 8.05
C SER A 349 19.25 -33.74 7.30
N GLN A 350 19.08 -33.81 5.98
CA GLN A 350 19.75 -34.81 5.14
C GLN A 350 21.27 -34.62 5.11
N ALA A 351 21.76 -33.39 4.99
CA ALA A 351 23.19 -33.09 5.04
C ALA A 351 23.78 -33.45 6.42
N GLN A 352 23.05 -33.14 7.49
CA GLN A 352 23.43 -33.51 8.85
C GLN A 352 23.53 -35.03 9.01
N GLU A 353 22.56 -35.80 8.53
CA GLU A 353 22.59 -37.27 8.55
C GLU A 353 23.80 -37.83 7.77
N ARG A 354 24.09 -37.27 6.59
CA ARG A 354 25.27 -37.67 5.78
C ARG A 354 26.58 -37.42 6.51
N VAL A 355 26.74 -36.24 7.13
CA VAL A 355 27.93 -35.91 7.92
C VAL A 355 28.04 -36.84 9.14
N GLN A 356 26.93 -37.16 9.80
CA GLN A 356 26.93 -38.11 10.92
C GLN A 356 27.36 -39.51 10.48
N LEU A 357 26.91 -39.99 9.32
CA LEU A 357 27.35 -41.26 8.73
C LEU A 357 28.85 -41.25 8.40
N GLN A 358 29.34 -40.21 7.72
CA GLN A 358 30.77 -40.07 7.41
C GLN A 358 31.63 -40.02 8.67
N MET A 359 31.19 -39.31 9.72
CA MET A 359 31.87 -39.29 11.01
C MET A 359 31.89 -40.66 11.69
N ALA A 360 30.82 -41.45 11.55
CA ALA A 360 30.78 -42.81 12.07
C ALA A 360 31.73 -43.74 11.31
N GLU A 361 31.78 -43.65 9.98
CA GLU A 361 32.72 -44.40 9.12
C GLU A 361 34.19 -44.03 9.39
N LEU A 362 34.48 -42.74 9.59
CA LEU A 362 35.82 -42.31 9.97
C LEU A 362 36.21 -42.83 11.36
N ALA A 363 35.27 -42.84 12.31
CA ALA A 363 35.50 -43.37 13.64
C ALA A 363 35.74 -44.89 13.65
N THR A 364 35.02 -45.65 12.81
CA THR A 364 35.25 -47.10 12.68
C THR A 364 36.57 -47.40 11.96
N SER A 365 36.88 -46.69 10.87
CA SER A 365 38.16 -46.86 10.17
C SER A 365 39.36 -46.51 11.06
N HIS A 366 39.27 -45.42 11.85
CA HIS A 366 40.29 -45.05 12.82
C HIS A 366 40.47 -46.11 13.92
N LYS A 367 39.37 -46.72 14.41
CA LYS A 367 39.45 -47.84 15.37
C LYS A 367 40.16 -49.06 14.75
N CYS A 368 39.82 -49.43 13.53
CA CYS A 368 40.45 -50.54 12.82
C CYS A 368 41.94 -50.30 12.58
N LEU A 369 42.32 -49.11 12.07
CA LEU A 369 43.71 -48.72 11.89
C LEU A 369 44.48 -48.72 13.22
N ARG A 370 43.88 -48.23 14.30
CA ARG A 370 44.49 -48.26 15.63
C ARG A 370 44.76 -49.69 16.11
N HIS A 371 43.82 -50.61 15.90
CA HIS A 371 44.02 -52.02 16.23
C HIS A 371 45.14 -52.64 15.39
N GLU A 372 45.18 -52.34 14.09
CA GLU A 372 46.20 -52.85 13.19
C GLU A 372 47.60 -52.32 13.52
N VAL A 373 47.72 -51.02 13.81
CA VAL A 373 48.96 -50.41 14.30
C VAL A 373 49.39 -51.06 15.61
N LYS A 374 48.45 -51.33 16.53
CA LYS A 374 48.76 -52.01 17.79
C LYS A 374 49.28 -53.44 17.54
N ARG A 375 48.62 -54.22 16.67
CA ARG A 375 49.04 -55.57 16.26
C ARG A 375 50.44 -55.57 15.65
N LEU A 376 50.69 -54.69 14.68
CA LEU A 376 52.00 -54.55 14.04
C LEU A 376 53.09 -54.11 15.03
N ASN A 377 52.75 -53.29 16.03
CA ASN A 377 53.69 -52.86 17.06
C ASN A 377 54.03 -54.00 18.04
N GLU A 378 53.03 -54.81 18.41
CA GLU A 378 53.23 -56.05 19.18
C GLU A 378 54.08 -57.07 18.41
N GLU A 379 53.84 -57.27 17.11
CA GLU A 379 54.67 -58.11 16.23
C GLU A 379 56.09 -57.58 16.10
N ASN A 380 56.27 -56.27 15.89
CA ASN A 380 57.60 -55.65 15.86
C ASN A 380 58.34 -55.78 17.20
N GLN A 381 57.65 -55.69 18.33
CA GLN A 381 58.23 -55.94 19.65
C GLN A 381 58.62 -57.41 19.82
N GLY A 382 57.80 -58.35 19.34
CA GLY A 382 58.10 -59.78 19.29
C GLY A 382 59.35 -60.06 18.46
N LEU A 383 59.38 -59.56 17.22
CA LEU A 383 60.54 -59.69 16.33
C LEU A 383 61.79 -59.03 16.89
N ARG A 384 61.68 -57.91 17.61
CA ARG A 384 62.83 -57.29 18.32
C ARG A 384 63.28 -58.09 19.53
N ALA A 385 62.37 -58.73 20.26
CA ALA A 385 62.70 -59.64 21.35
C ALA A 385 63.35 -60.93 20.82
N GLU A 386 62.97 -61.36 19.62
CA GLU A 386 63.53 -62.51 18.91
C GLU A 386 64.87 -62.18 18.21
N GLN A 387 65.05 -60.94 17.74
CA GLN A 387 66.33 -60.38 17.25
C GLN A 387 67.29 -59.99 18.37
N LEU A 388 66.85 -59.92 19.63
CA LEU A 388 67.75 -59.87 20.78
C LEU A 388 68.28 -61.28 21.00
N PRO A 389 69.55 -61.58 20.68
CA PRO A 389 69.99 -62.96 20.73
C PRO A 389 70.14 -63.41 22.19
N PRO A 390 69.80 -64.68 22.54
CA PRO A 390 70.39 -65.36 23.66
C PRO A 390 71.87 -65.70 23.32
N ALA A 391 72.67 -64.70 22.96
CA ALA A 391 74.09 -64.85 22.66
C ALA A 391 74.96 -64.53 23.89
N ALA A 392 74.73 -65.28 24.97
CA ALA A 392 75.82 -65.61 25.88
C ALA A 392 76.15 -67.11 25.88
N ALA A 393 75.48 -67.93 25.07
CA ALA A 393 75.80 -69.35 25.00
C ALA A 393 75.57 -69.89 23.59
N GLN A 394 76.68 -70.30 22.97
CA GLN A 394 76.74 -71.33 21.93
C GLN A 394 76.22 -70.85 20.57
N GLY A 395 77.07 -70.59 19.59
CA GLY A 395 78.01 -71.57 19.06
C GLY A 395 77.47 -71.99 17.69
N GLN A 396 77.94 -71.28 16.67
CA GLN A 396 78.33 -71.87 15.38
C GLN A 396 77.40 -72.96 14.82
N GLU A 397 76.45 -72.59 13.96
CA GLU A 397 76.12 -73.29 12.70
C GLU A 397 75.00 -72.58 11.93
N GLN A 398 75.15 -72.56 10.60
CA GLN A 398 74.10 -72.45 9.58
C GLN A 398 73.51 -71.06 9.28
N LEU A 399 74.18 -70.41 8.32
CA LEU A 399 73.55 -69.53 7.34
C LEU A 399 72.46 -70.30 6.57
N GLU A 400 71.21 -70.22 7.01
CA GLU A 400 70.05 -70.48 6.16
C GLU A 400 69.53 -69.15 5.61
N GLY A 401 70.27 -68.61 4.65
CA GLY A 401 69.66 -67.76 3.62
C GLY A 401 69.18 -68.69 2.54
N GLU A 402 67.89 -68.70 2.24
CA GLU A 402 67.32 -69.43 1.11
C GLU A 402 68.11 -69.06 -0.16
N GLU A 403 68.98 -69.97 -0.62
CA GLU A 403 69.55 -69.91 -1.95
C GLU A 403 68.39 -70.02 -2.93
N GLU A 404 67.98 -68.90 -3.53
CA GLU A 404 67.29 -68.92 -4.83
C GLU A 404 68.15 -69.75 -5.77
N GLN A 405 67.75 -71.00 -5.99
CA GLN A 405 68.45 -71.92 -6.88
C GLN A 405 68.60 -71.25 -8.24
N LEU A 406 69.85 -70.95 -8.62
CA LEU A 406 70.18 -70.48 -9.95
C LEU A 406 69.66 -71.51 -10.96
N PRO A 407 68.82 -71.12 -11.94
CA PRO A 407 68.18 -72.05 -12.85
C PRO A 407 69.23 -72.90 -13.56
N GLY A 408 69.19 -74.21 -13.32
CA GLY A 408 70.20 -75.17 -13.77
C GLY A 408 70.03 -75.57 -15.23
N SER A 409 68.88 -75.23 -15.82
CA SER A 409 68.56 -75.47 -17.23
C SER A 409 68.14 -74.19 -17.97
N VAL A 410 68.48 -74.10 -19.26
CA VAL A 410 68.08 -72.99 -20.15
C VAL A 410 66.55 -72.84 -20.19
N GLN A 411 65.82 -73.94 -19.96
CA GLN A 411 64.37 -73.99 -19.99
C GLN A 411 63.75 -73.37 -18.73
N GLU A 412 64.33 -73.60 -17.54
CA GLU A 412 63.97 -72.90 -16.30
C GLU A 412 64.22 -71.39 -16.41
N LEU A 413 65.34 -70.99 -17.01
CA LEU A 413 65.70 -69.59 -17.20
C LEU A 413 64.74 -68.87 -18.17
N GLN A 414 64.30 -69.55 -19.24
CA GLN A 414 63.26 -69.04 -20.14
C GLN A 414 61.89 -68.90 -19.46
N GLN A 415 61.52 -69.85 -18.60
CA GLN A 415 60.28 -69.81 -17.83
C GLN A 415 60.30 -68.66 -16.81
N LEU A 416 61.43 -68.48 -16.09
CA LEU A 416 61.64 -67.36 -15.16
C LEU A 416 61.55 -66.00 -15.89
N LEU A 417 62.17 -65.88 -17.07
CA LEU A 417 62.09 -64.67 -17.90
C LEU A 417 60.68 -64.39 -18.40
N HIS A 418 59.91 -65.42 -18.77
CA HIS A 418 58.51 -65.25 -19.13
C HIS A 418 57.67 -64.78 -17.93
N ARG A 419 57.87 -65.39 -16.76
CA ARG A 419 57.14 -65.05 -15.53
C ARG A 419 57.42 -63.62 -15.05
N THR A 420 58.70 -63.23 -15.00
CA THR A 420 59.12 -61.87 -14.64
C THR A 420 58.63 -60.81 -15.63
N ARG A 421 58.60 -61.12 -16.93
CA ARG A 421 57.98 -60.23 -17.95
C ARG A 421 56.47 -60.08 -17.76
N GLN A 422 55.78 -61.18 -17.49
CA GLN A 422 54.34 -61.17 -17.19
C GLN A 422 54.03 -60.37 -15.93
N GLU A 423 54.80 -60.56 -14.86
CA GLU A 423 54.68 -59.78 -13.63
C GLU A 423 54.99 -58.29 -13.83
N ALA A 424 56.01 -57.95 -14.63
CA ALA A 424 56.33 -56.57 -14.97
C ALA A 424 55.19 -55.90 -15.76
N HIS A 425 54.56 -56.64 -16.68
CA HIS A 425 53.37 -56.16 -17.39
C HIS A 425 52.18 -55.96 -16.45
N ALA A 426 51.90 -56.91 -15.56
CA ALA A 426 50.81 -56.78 -14.58
C ALA A 426 51.05 -55.61 -13.62
N ARG A 427 52.29 -55.41 -13.16
CA ARG A 427 52.67 -54.25 -12.32
C ARG A 427 52.48 -52.92 -13.07
N ARG A 428 52.83 -52.85 -14.36
CA ARG A 428 52.59 -51.66 -15.20
C ARG A 428 51.11 -51.36 -15.37
N GLN A 429 50.30 -52.36 -15.69
CA GLN A 429 48.85 -52.20 -15.82
C GLN A 429 48.20 -51.75 -14.51
N ALA A 430 48.62 -52.30 -13.37
CA ALA A 430 48.14 -51.87 -12.06
C ALA A 430 48.53 -50.40 -11.75
N GLN A 431 49.73 -49.97 -12.14
CA GLN A 431 50.17 -48.58 -12.00
C GLN A 431 49.37 -47.64 -12.92
N GLU A 432 49.10 -48.05 -14.16
CA GLU A 432 48.30 -47.28 -15.12
C GLU A 432 46.87 -47.10 -14.60
N HIS A 433 46.22 -48.17 -14.15
CA HIS A 433 44.89 -48.09 -13.54
C HIS A 433 44.89 -47.28 -12.24
N GLY A 434 45.96 -47.36 -11.44
CA GLY A 434 46.13 -46.51 -10.25
C GLY A 434 46.23 -45.03 -10.61
N ALA A 435 46.99 -44.70 -11.66
CA ALA A 435 47.11 -43.33 -12.17
C ALA A 435 45.80 -42.82 -12.78
N GLU A 436 45.05 -43.66 -13.50
CA GLU A 436 43.73 -43.32 -14.04
C GLU A 436 42.71 -43.06 -12.94
N ARG A 437 42.69 -43.87 -11.87
CA ARG A 437 41.84 -43.64 -10.70
C ARG A 437 42.12 -42.28 -10.05
N LEU A 438 43.40 -41.97 -9.82
CA LEU A 438 43.80 -40.68 -9.26
C LEU A 438 43.44 -39.52 -10.18
N ARG A 439 43.54 -39.69 -11.51
CA ARG A 439 43.10 -38.65 -12.47
C ARG A 439 41.60 -38.39 -12.37
N ILE A 440 40.79 -39.44 -12.30
CA ILE A 440 39.34 -39.32 -12.13
C ILE A 440 39.03 -38.63 -10.80
N GLU A 441 39.66 -39.06 -9.71
CA GLU A 441 39.48 -38.45 -8.39
C GLU A 441 39.84 -36.96 -8.40
N ILE A 442 40.97 -36.58 -9.00
CA ILE A 442 41.36 -35.17 -9.15
C ILE A 442 40.32 -34.36 -9.92
N VAL A 443 39.74 -34.90 -10.99
CA VAL A 443 38.69 -34.22 -11.76
C VAL A 443 37.43 -34.06 -10.91
N THR A 444 36.97 -35.13 -10.26
CA THR A 444 35.78 -35.06 -9.39
C THR A 444 35.94 -34.07 -8.22
N LEU A 445 37.14 -33.99 -7.64
CA LEU A 445 37.44 -33.03 -6.57
C LEU A 445 37.50 -31.58 -7.10
N ARG A 446 37.95 -31.37 -8.34
CA ARG A 446 37.94 -30.06 -8.98
C ARG A 446 36.51 -29.61 -9.30
N GLU A 447 35.70 -30.49 -9.87
CA GLU A 447 34.28 -30.21 -10.12
C GLU A 447 33.54 -29.87 -8.82
N ALA A 448 33.73 -30.66 -7.76
CA ALA A 448 33.15 -30.36 -6.46
C ALA A 448 33.63 -29.02 -5.86
N LEU A 449 34.91 -28.67 -6.06
CA LEU A 449 35.45 -27.37 -5.63
C LEU A 449 34.83 -26.22 -6.43
N GLU A 450 34.70 -26.36 -7.75
CA GLU A 450 34.08 -25.37 -8.63
C GLU A 450 32.60 -25.15 -8.25
N GLU A 451 31.85 -26.23 -8.00
CA GLU A 451 30.47 -26.16 -7.51
C GLU A 451 30.36 -25.42 -6.17
N GLU A 452 31.23 -25.75 -5.20
CA GLU A 452 31.30 -25.03 -3.92
C GLU A 452 31.64 -23.54 -4.12
N THR A 453 32.58 -23.21 -5.01
CA THR A 453 32.92 -21.80 -5.27
C THR A 453 31.77 -21.04 -5.92
N ALA A 454 31.01 -21.68 -6.82
CA ALA A 454 29.83 -21.10 -7.44
C ALA A 454 28.69 -20.91 -6.42
N ALA A 455 28.47 -21.89 -5.54
CA ALA A 455 27.50 -21.80 -4.47
C ALA A 455 27.85 -20.66 -3.49
N ARG A 456 29.13 -20.52 -3.11
CA ARG A 456 29.61 -19.41 -2.28
C ARG A 456 29.40 -18.06 -2.96
N ALA A 457 29.78 -17.92 -4.23
CA ALA A 457 29.58 -16.67 -4.97
C ALA A 457 28.08 -16.30 -5.06
N SER A 458 27.20 -17.29 -5.23
CA SER A 458 25.74 -17.08 -5.22
C SER A 458 25.23 -16.58 -3.86
N LEU A 459 25.65 -17.22 -2.75
CA LEU A 459 25.29 -16.80 -1.40
C LEU A 459 25.84 -15.41 -1.04
N GLU A 460 27.08 -15.11 -1.45
CA GLU A 460 27.67 -13.78 -1.29
C GLU A 460 26.89 -12.72 -2.09
N GLY A 461 26.44 -13.06 -3.31
CA GLY A 461 25.54 -12.23 -4.10
C GLY A 461 24.21 -11.96 -3.39
N GLN A 462 23.56 -13.00 -2.84
CA GLN A 462 22.32 -12.85 -2.08
C GLN A 462 22.52 -12.00 -0.82
N LEU A 463 23.59 -12.22 -0.06
CA LEU A 463 23.93 -11.41 1.12
C LEU A 463 24.18 -9.95 0.75
N ARG A 464 24.79 -9.70 -0.40
CA ARG A 464 25.01 -8.33 -0.89
C ARG A 464 23.67 -7.65 -1.22
N VAL A 465 22.78 -8.32 -1.95
CA VAL A 465 21.44 -7.79 -2.23
C VAL A 465 20.68 -7.51 -0.94
N GLN A 466 20.70 -8.43 0.02
CA GLN A 466 20.07 -8.22 1.33
C GLN A 466 20.65 -7.02 2.08
N ARG A 467 21.96 -6.78 2.00
CA ARG A 467 22.59 -5.59 2.59
C ARG A 467 22.11 -4.31 1.90
N GLU A 468 22.10 -4.28 0.57
CA GLU A 468 21.62 -3.15 -0.22
C GLU A 468 20.14 -2.87 0.10
N GLU A 469 19.29 -3.89 0.23
CA GLU A 469 17.90 -3.77 0.68
C GLU A 469 17.80 -3.17 2.08
N THR A 470 18.60 -3.64 3.04
CA THR A 470 18.61 -3.08 4.40
C THR A 470 19.08 -1.63 4.43
N GLU A 471 20.10 -1.26 3.64
CA GLU A 471 20.59 0.11 3.55
C GLU A 471 19.52 1.05 2.98
N VAL A 472 18.78 0.61 1.96
CA VAL A 472 17.65 1.37 1.40
C VAL A 472 16.53 1.54 2.43
N LEU A 473 16.18 0.49 3.15
CA LEU A 473 15.18 0.56 4.23
C LEU A 473 15.64 1.51 5.34
N GLU A 474 16.89 1.47 5.77
CA GLU A 474 17.46 2.39 6.74
C GLU A 474 17.41 3.85 6.27
N ALA A 475 17.74 4.11 4.99
CA ALA A 475 17.64 5.43 4.40
C ALA A 475 16.19 5.93 4.37
N SER A 476 15.22 5.07 4.03
CA SER A 476 13.80 5.41 4.05
C SER A 476 13.30 5.74 5.46
N LEU A 477 13.73 4.99 6.47
CA LEU A 477 13.41 5.24 7.88
C LEU A 477 14.01 6.57 8.36
N CYS A 478 15.25 6.89 7.93
CA CYS A 478 15.86 8.19 8.22
C CYS A 478 15.05 9.32 7.58
N SER A 479 14.66 9.20 6.31
CA SER A 479 13.82 10.19 5.63
C SER A 479 12.49 10.41 6.36
N LEU A 480 11.77 9.32 6.67
CA LEU A 480 10.49 9.39 7.41
C LEU A 480 10.65 10.04 8.78
N ARG A 481 11.74 9.76 9.51
CA ARG A 481 12.03 10.44 10.79
C ARG A 481 12.20 11.94 10.61
N THR A 482 12.97 12.37 9.59
CA THR A 482 13.13 13.81 9.32
C THR A 482 11.84 14.50 8.91
N GLU A 483 10.98 13.81 8.14
CA GLU A 483 9.65 14.34 7.77
C GLU A 483 8.73 14.46 9.00
N MET A 484 8.75 13.47 9.89
CA MET A 484 8.00 13.50 11.15
C MET A 484 8.44 14.67 12.03
N GLU A 485 9.74 14.85 12.21
CA GLU A 485 10.29 15.99 12.97
C GLU A 485 9.91 17.34 12.34
N ARG A 486 9.93 17.42 10.99
CA ARG A 486 9.51 18.62 10.27
C ARG A 486 8.03 18.94 10.51
N ILE A 487 7.14 17.95 10.40
CA ILE A 487 5.71 18.11 10.66
C ILE A 487 5.47 18.51 12.11
N GLN A 488 6.16 17.89 13.06
CA GLN A 488 6.02 18.20 14.48
C GLN A 488 6.47 19.64 14.80
N GLN A 489 7.55 20.10 14.18
CA GLN A 489 7.99 21.49 14.28
C GLN A 489 6.97 22.45 13.67
N GLU A 490 6.41 22.13 12.49
CA GLU A 490 5.36 22.94 11.86
C GLU A 490 4.10 23.02 12.73
N GLN A 491 3.67 21.91 13.32
CA GLN A 491 2.55 21.88 14.26
C GLN A 491 2.81 22.74 15.50
N SER A 492 4.00 22.64 16.11
CA SER A 492 4.35 23.47 17.27
C SER A 492 4.39 24.97 16.93
N LYS A 493 4.87 25.33 15.74
CA LYS A 493 4.87 26.71 15.25
C LYS A 493 3.46 27.21 14.98
N ALA A 494 2.62 26.40 14.35
CA ALA A 494 1.21 26.73 14.10
C ALA A 494 0.46 26.99 15.41
N GLN A 495 0.63 26.12 16.42
CA GLN A 495 0.05 26.32 17.75
C GLN A 495 0.49 27.63 18.40
N LEU A 496 1.78 27.99 18.29
CA LEU A 496 2.29 29.26 18.80
C LEU A 496 1.73 30.46 18.03
N THR A 497 1.59 30.36 16.69
CA THR A 497 1.00 31.44 15.90
C THR A 497 -0.48 31.65 16.21
N ASP A 498 -1.23 30.59 16.45
CA ASP A 498 -2.65 30.66 16.82
C ASP A 498 -2.83 31.31 18.19
N LEU A 499 -2.02 30.90 19.18
CA LEU A 499 -1.99 31.54 20.50
C LEU A 499 -1.65 33.03 20.41
N LEU A 500 -0.68 33.41 19.57
CA LEU A 500 -0.34 34.81 19.36
C LEU A 500 -1.48 35.59 18.70
N ALA A 501 -2.19 35.00 17.73
CA ALA A 501 -3.35 35.62 17.09
C ALA A 501 -4.50 35.81 18.08
N GLU A 502 -4.78 34.83 18.93
CA GLU A 502 -5.77 34.94 19.99
C GLU A 502 -5.43 36.04 20.99
N GLN A 503 -4.18 36.12 21.45
CA GLN A 503 -3.74 37.17 22.38
C GLN A 503 -3.87 38.55 21.75
N ARG A 504 -3.52 38.70 20.46
CA ARG A 504 -3.73 39.96 19.72
C ARG A 504 -5.21 40.31 19.62
N ALA A 505 -6.08 39.35 19.33
CA ALA A 505 -7.52 39.58 19.28
C ALA A 505 -8.09 39.99 20.65
N LYS A 506 -7.60 39.40 21.75
CA LYS A 506 -7.96 39.81 23.12
C LYS A 506 -7.54 41.25 23.40
N VAL A 507 -6.30 41.62 23.05
CA VAL A 507 -5.80 43.00 23.22
C VAL A 507 -6.67 43.99 22.44
N LEU A 508 -7.00 43.69 21.17
CA LEU A 508 -7.86 44.56 20.36
C LEU A 508 -9.27 44.72 20.97
N ARG A 509 -9.85 43.65 21.51
CA ARG A 509 -11.15 43.72 22.20
C ARG A 509 -11.06 44.60 23.45
N LEU A 510 -10.08 44.37 24.30
CA LEU A 510 -9.85 45.17 25.51
C LEU A 510 -9.58 46.64 25.16
N GLN A 511 -8.89 46.91 24.05
CA GLN A 511 -8.66 48.26 23.58
C GLN A 511 -9.96 48.94 23.13
N ALA A 512 -10.82 48.25 22.38
CA ALA A 512 -12.13 48.77 22.00
C ALA A 512 -13.06 48.99 23.21
N GLU A 513 -13.04 48.08 24.19
CA GLU A 513 -13.75 48.24 25.47
C GLU A 513 -13.23 49.45 26.25
N LEU A 514 -11.91 49.67 26.25
CA LEU A 514 -11.31 50.83 26.87
C LEU A 514 -11.75 52.13 26.16
N GLU A 515 -11.63 52.19 24.84
CA GLU A 515 -12.04 53.36 24.03
C GLU A 515 -13.52 53.69 24.20
N THR A 516 -14.41 52.68 24.23
CA THR A 516 -15.83 52.88 24.49
C THR A 516 -16.07 53.36 25.93
N SER A 517 -15.37 52.83 26.92
CA SER A 517 -15.47 53.29 28.31
C SER A 517 -14.98 54.73 28.48
N GLU A 518 -13.87 55.10 27.82
CA GLU A 518 -13.36 56.47 27.79
C GLU A 518 -14.35 57.41 27.11
N GLN A 519 -14.95 56.99 26.00
CA GLN A 519 -15.95 57.79 25.29
C GLN A 519 -17.18 58.02 26.17
N VAL A 520 -17.69 56.99 26.83
CA VAL A 520 -18.81 57.12 27.77
C VAL A 520 -18.45 58.05 28.93
N GLN A 521 -17.22 58.01 29.45
CA GLN A 521 -16.77 58.95 30.47
C GLN A 521 -16.71 60.39 29.94
N ARG A 522 -16.15 60.62 28.74
CA ARG A 522 -16.13 61.94 28.09
C ARG A 522 -17.55 62.47 27.91
N ASP A 523 -18.46 61.63 27.46
CA ASP A 523 -19.86 61.96 27.24
C ASP A 523 -20.57 62.32 28.55
N PHE A 524 -20.32 61.57 29.64
CA PHE A 524 -20.83 61.88 30.97
C PHE A 524 -20.33 63.24 31.48
N VAL A 525 -19.03 63.52 31.32
CA VAL A 525 -18.43 64.81 31.69
C VAL A 525 -19.07 65.94 30.88
N ARG A 526 -19.18 65.81 29.56
CA ARG A 526 -19.82 66.79 28.67
C ARG A 526 -21.27 67.06 29.08
N LEU A 527 -22.05 66.01 29.32
CA LEU A 527 -23.43 66.11 29.76
C LEU A 527 -23.54 66.80 31.13
N SER A 528 -22.66 66.45 32.08
CA SER A 528 -22.64 67.06 33.41
C SER A 528 -22.31 68.55 33.36
N GLN A 529 -21.36 68.96 32.52
CA GLN A 529 -21.01 70.37 32.31
C GLN A 529 -22.16 71.14 31.64
N ALA A 530 -22.77 70.58 30.59
CA ALA A 530 -23.91 71.19 29.92
C ALA A 530 -25.10 71.40 30.87
N LEU A 531 -25.38 70.40 31.71
CA LEU A 531 -26.41 70.48 32.75
C LEU A 531 -26.06 71.57 33.78
N GLN A 532 -24.80 71.63 34.22
CA GLN A 532 -24.33 72.63 35.18
C GLN A 532 -24.47 74.07 34.62
N VAL A 533 -24.15 74.28 33.34
CA VAL A 533 -24.36 75.58 32.66
C VAL A 533 -25.84 75.92 32.56
N ARG A 534 -26.71 74.96 32.19
CA ARG A 534 -28.17 75.18 32.15
C ARG A 534 -28.72 75.56 33.51
N LEU A 535 -28.31 74.86 34.58
CA LEU A 535 -28.73 75.17 35.95
C LEU A 535 -28.26 76.56 36.40
N GLU A 536 -27.03 76.96 36.06
CA GLU A 536 -26.51 78.28 36.40
C GLU A 536 -27.23 79.41 35.62
N ARG A 537 -27.58 79.18 34.34
CA ARG A 537 -28.42 80.12 33.57
C ARG A 537 -29.82 80.29 34.18
N VAL A 538 -30.42 79.20 34.66
CA VAL A 538 -31.70 79.25 35.39
C VAL A 538 -31.56 80.04 36.68
N ARG A 539 -30.47 79.87 37.41
CA ARG A 539 -30.18 80.62 38.65
C ARG A 539 -30.02 82.13 38.40
N GLN A 540 -29.44 82.51 37.27
CA GLN A 540 -29.20 83.90 36.88
C GLN A 540 -30.41 84.57 36.20
N ALA A 541 -31.49 83.84 35.92
CA ALA A 541 -32.69 84.40 35.30
C ALA A 541 -33.47 85.28 36.29
N GLU A 542 -33.79 86.51 35.87
CA GLU A 542 -34.48 87.50 36.71
C GLU A 542 -36.01 87.42 36.55
N THR A 543 -36.51 86.70 35.53
CA THR A 543 -37.95 86.56 35.24
C THR A 543 -38.38 85.12 34.94
N LEU A 544 -39.64 84.80 35.22
CA LEU A 544 -40.21 83.46 34.98
C LEU A 544 -40.31 83.11 33.49
N GLU A 545 -40.42 84.10 32.61
CA GLU A 545 -40.44 83.90 31.15
C GLU A 545 -39.05 83.48 30.63
N GLN A 546 -37.97 84.00 31.20
CA GLN A 546 -36.59 83.59 30.88
C GLN A 546 -36.32 82.13 31.31
N VAL A 547 -36.80 81.74 32.49
CA VAL A 547 -36.72 80.34 32.96
C VAL A 547 -37.48 79.40 32.03
N ARG A 548 -38.70 79.76 31.61
CA ARG A 548 -39.48 78.96 30.64
C ARG A 548 -38.75 78.82 29.31
N SER A 549 -38.17 79.91 28.79
CA SER A 549 -37.39 79.85 27.54
C SER A 549 -36.15 78.93 27.63
N ILE A 550 -35.45 78.87 28.77
CA ILE A 550 -34.29 77.98 28.96
C ILE A 550 -34.73 76.52 29.09
N MET A 551 -35.90 76.26 29.69
CA MET A 551 -36.48 74.93 29.80
C MET A 551 -37.10 74.43 28.48
N ASP A 552 -37.58 75.34 27.64
CA ASP A 552 -38.13 75.05 26.30
C ASP A 552 -37.05 74.86 25.22
N GLU A 553 -35.78 75.21 25.51
CA GLU A 553 -34.65 74.78 24.68
C GLU A 553 -34.62 73.24 24.61
N ALA A 554 -34.58 72.68 23.40
CA ALA A 554 -34.76 71.25 23.13
C ALA A 554 -34.12 70.33 24.20
N PRO A 555 -34.84 69.28 24.66
CA PRO A 555 -34.29 68.34 25.63
C PRO A 555 -33.06 67.67 25.02
N LEU A 556 -31.97 67.59 25.78
CA LEU A 556 -30.74 66.89 25.39
C LEU A 556 -31.09 65.41 25.22
N ARG A 557 -31.42 65.00 24.00
CA ARG A 557 -31.78 63.60 23.67
C ARG A 557 -30.54 62.79 23.29
N ASP A 558 -29.52 63.43 22.73
CA ASP A 558 -28.22 62.84 22.42
C ASP A 558 -27.09 63.77 22.89
N VAL A 559 -25.98 63.20 23.36
CA VAL A 559 -24.78 63.91 23.82
C VAL A 559 -24.13 64.69 22.66
N ARG A 560 -24.34 64.24 21.42
CA ARG A 560 -23.89 64.90 20.18
C ARG A 560 -24.51 66.28 19.95
N ASP A 561 -25.63 66.58 20.61
CA ASP A 561 -26.34 67.86 20.47
C ASP A 561 -25.73 68.96 21.36
N ILE A 562 -24.79 68.60 22.25
CA ILE A 562 -24.05 69.54 23.09
C ILE A 562 -22.99 70.21 22.22
N LYS A 563 -23.16 71.51 21.94
CA LYS A 563 -22.17 72.30 21.21
C LYS A 563 -20.88 72.37 22.03
N ASP A 564 -19.78 71.86 21.49
CA ASP A 564 -18.43 72.07 22.04
C ASP A 564 -18.15 73.58 22.06
N THR A 565 -18.04 74.17 23.26
CA THR A 565 -17.64 75.57 23.47
C THR A 565 -16.19 75.68 23.86
#